data_AF-A0A024GY15-F1
#
_entry.id   AF-A0A024GY15-F1
#
_cell.length_a   1.000
_cell.length_b   1.000
_cell.length_c   1.000
_cell.angle_alpha   90.00
_cell.angle_beta   90.00
_cell.angle_gamma   90.00
#
_symmetry.space_group_name_H-M   'P 1'
#
loop_
_entity.id
_entity.type
_entity.pdbx_description
1 polymer ?
#
loop_
_entity_poly.entity_id
_entity_poly.type
_entity_poly.pdbx_seq_one_letter_code
_entity_poly.pdbx_strand_id
1 'polypeptide(L)' 'MLKSAGVASAVEAAAEATLSNVGAVTAHDGQVVPVEISTGTTDRAVARVTLLHAAGLGLQAKHGTLTKAAQAAGLQVRGG' A
#
# COMPACT_ATOMS: atom_id res chain seq x y z
N MET A 1 23.39 1.41 -6.20
CA MET A 1 22.88 2.80 -6.17
C MET A 1 21.39 2.75 -5.81
N LEU A 2 20.99 3.04 -4.57
CA LEU A 2 19.58 2.98 -4.13
C LEU A 2 18.67 4.10 -4.71
N LYS A 3 19.26 5.03 -5.46
CA LYS A 3 18.57 6.11 -6.20
C LYS A 3 18.47 5.84 -7.70
N SER A 4 18.86 4.66 -8.17
CA SER A 4 18.79 4.35 -9.60
C SER A 4 17.33 4.18 -10.05
N ALA A 5 17.05 4.53 -11.31
CA ALA A 5 15.73 4.38 -11.91
C ALA A 5 15.19 2.94 -11.79
N GLY A 6 16.07 1.93 -11.84
CA GLY A 6 15.69 0.53 -11.68
C GLY A 6 15.12 0.20 -10.29
N VAL A 7 15.69 0.78 -9.22
CA VAL A 7 15.16 0.58 -7.86
C VAL A 7 13.83 1.31 -7.69
N ALA A 8 13.70 2.52 -8.23
CA ALA A 8 12.45 3.27 -8.19
C ALA A 8 11.31 2.52 -8.90
N SER A 9 11.57 2.00 -10.10
CA SER A 9 10.60 1.19 -10.86
C SER A 9 10.20 -0.08 -10.12
N ALA A 10 11.14 -0.78 -9.47
CA ALA A 10 10.80 -1.96 -8.67
C ALA A 10 9.93 -1.63 -7.45
N VAL A 11 10.18 -0.49 -6.80
CA VAL A 11 9.38 -0.02 -5.65
C VAL A 11 7.98 0.39 -6.09
N GLU A 12 7.84 1.06 -7.23
CA GLU A 12 6.56 1.43 -7.81
C GLU A 12 5.74 0.20 -8.22
N ALA A 13 6.35 -0.76 -8.92
CA ALA A 13 5.71 -2.02 -9.29
C ALA A 13 5.21 -2.80 -8.06
N ALA A 14 5.98 -2.81 -6.96
CA ALA A 14 5.55 -3.42 -5.70
C ALA A 14 4.33 -2.71 -5.07
N ALA A 15 4.25 -1.38 -5.19
CA ALA A 15 3.12 -0.60 -4.72
C ALA A 15 1.87 -0.86 -5.57
N GLU A 16 2.01 -0.96 -6.90
CA GLU A 16 0.92 -1.31 -7.82
C GLU A 16 0.39 -2.73 -7.58
N ALA A 17 1.29 -3.70 -7.34
CA ALA A 17 0.90 -5.04 -6.96
C ALA A 17 0.13 -5.06 -5.64
N THR A 18 0.58 -4.28 -4.66
CA THR A 18 -0.13 -4.12 -3.38
C THR A 18 -1.52 -3.53 -3.61
N LEU A 19 -1.64 -2.45 -4.39
CA LEU A 19 -2.93 -1.83 -4.72
C LEU A 19 -3.88 -2.82 -5.39
N SER A 20 -3.39 -3.60 -6.36
CA SER A 20 -4.18 -4.62 -7.06
C SER A 20 -4.70 -5.69 -6.10
N ASN A 21 -3.90 -6.06 -5.09
CA ASN A 21 -4.26 -7.05 -4.08
C ASN A 21 -5.20 -6.52 -2.98
N VAL A 22 -5.34 -5.20 -2.80
CA VAL A 22 -6.30 -4.64 -1.84
C VAL A 22 -7.73 -4.91 -2.30
N GLY A 23 -7.98 -4.86 -3.61
CA GLY A 23 -9.32 -5.02 -4.19
C GLY A 23 -10.30 -3.90 -3.77
N ALA A 24 -11.59 -4.10 -4.05
CA ALA A 24 -12.63 -3.18 -3.61
C ALA A 24 -12.91 -3.39 -2.12
N VAL A 25 -12.51 -2.41 -1.30
CA VAL A 25 -12.77 -2.42 0.14
C VAL A 25 -13.87 -1.42 0.44
N THR A 26 -14.89 -1.88 1.16
CA THR A 26 -16.03 -1.05 1.56
C THR A 26 -15.94 -0.73 3.04
N ALA A 27 -16.12 0.54 3.39
CA ALA A 27 -16.22 0.99 4.75
C ALA A 27 -17.57 0.58 5.37
N HIS A 28 -17.68 0.69 6.69
CA HIS A 28 -18.88 0.30 7.44
C HIS A 28 -20.12 1.14 7.10
N ASP A 29 -19.93 2.33 6.51
CA ASP A 29 -20.96 3.21 5.98
C ASP A 29 -21.38 2.86 4.54
N GLY A 30 -20.84 1.77 3.99
CA GLY A 30 -21.14 1.30 2.63
C GLY A 30 -20.36 2.01 1.53
N GLN A 31 -19.48 2.96 1.85
CA GLN A 31 -18.69 3.66 0.83
C GLN A 31 -17.45 2.84 0.42
N VAL A 32 -17.12 2.88 -0.86
CA VAL A 32 -15.85 2.31 -1.35
C VAL A 32 -14.71 3.18 -0.84
N VAL A 33 -13.73 2.54 -0.21
CA VAL A 33 -12.52 3.19 0.30
C VAL A 33 -11.55 3.39 -0.85
N PRO A 34 -11.26 4.64 -1.26
CA PRO A 34 -10.27 4.90 -2.28
C PRO A 34 -8.88 4.51 -1.77
N VAL A 35 -8.04 3.99 -2.65
CA VAL A 35 -6.66 3.62 -2.34
C VAL A 35 -5.75 4.40 -3.28
N GLU A 36 -4.77 5.10 -2.72
CA GLU A 36 -3.83 5.94 -3.48
C GLU A 36 -2.40 5.46 -3.31
N ILE A 37 -1.62 5.56 -4.38
CA ILE A 37 -0.17 5.39 -4.36
C ILE A 37 0.48 6.77 -4.47
N SER A 38 1.40 7.06 -3.56
CA SER A 38 2.30 8.22 -3.68
C SER A 38 3.74 7.73 -3.66
N THR A 39 4.52 8.10 -4.67
CA THR A 39 5.94 7.78 -4.77
C THR A 39 6.79 8.96 -4.30
N GLY A 40 8.04 8.69 -3.93
CA GLY A 40 8.98 9.71 -3.49
C GLY A 40 10.39 9.15 -3.31
N THR A 41 11.33 10.05 -3.06
CA THR A 41 12.71 9.67 -2.79
C THR A 41 13.17 10.37 -1.52
N THR A 42 13.74 9.61 -0.58
CA THR A 42 14.48 10.15 0.57
C THR A 42 15.97 9.93 0.33
N ASP A 43 16.64 9.15 1.18
CA ASP A 43 17.91 8.47 0.93
C ASP A 43 17.78 7.32 -0.11
N ARG A 44 16.55 6.79 -0.29
CA ARG A 44 16.18 5.68 -1.19
C ARG A 44 14.81 5.93 -1.84
N ALA A 45 14.49 5.19 -2.90
CA ALA A 45 13.14 5.21 -3.49
C ALA A 45 12.11 4.63 -2.50
N VAL A 46 10.96 5.27 -2.39
CA VAL A 46 9.85 4.90 -1.49
C VAL A 46 8.53 5.06 -2.23
N ALA A 47 7.62 4.11 -2.03
CA ALA A 47 6.21 4.24 -2.40
C ALA A 47 5.35 4.05 -1.14
N ARG A 48 4.27 4.81 -1.04
CA ARG A 48 3.28 4.75 0.03
C ARG A 48 1.94 4.39 -0.58
N VAL A 49 1.28 3.37 -0.02
CA VAL A 49 -0.09 2.96 -0.37
C VAL A 49 -1.00 3.36 0.77
N THR A 50 -2.02 4.16 0.49
CA THR A 50 -2.85 4.81 1.51
C THR A 50 -4.32 4.51 1.29
N LEU A 51 -5.04 4.13 2.35
CA LEU A 51 -6.50 4.09 2.36
C LEU A 51 -7.04 5.50 2.63
N LEU A 52 -7.58 6.18 1.62
CA LEU A 52 -8.10 7.55 1.70
C LEU A 52 -9.52 7.60 2.28
N HIS A 53 -9.70 7.01 3.46
CA HIS A 53 -10.99 7.05 4.16
C HIS A 53 -10.76 7.02 5.67
N ALA A 54 -11.63 7.71 6.44
CA ALA A 54 -11.54 7.72 7.91
C ALA A 54 -11.65 6.30 8.49
N ALA A 55 -12.45 5.44 7.86
CA ALA A 55 -12.55 4.03 8.23
C ALA A 55 -11.29 3.20 7.90
N GLY A 56 -10.34 3.73 7.12
CA GLY A 56 -9.12 3.04 6.69
C GLY A 56 -8.26 2.56 7.86
N LEU A 57 -8.16 3.35 8.93
CA LEU A 57 -7.48 2.94 10.16
C LEU A 57 -8.15 1.72 10.81
N GLY A 58 -9.49 1.74 10.89
CA GLY A 58 -10.26 0.62 11.44
C GLY A 58 -10.17 -0.64 10.56
N LEU A 59 -10.19 -0.48 9.24
CA LEU A 59 -10.02 -1.59 8.29
C LEU A 59 -8.64 -2.23 8.43
N GLN A 60 -7.60 -1.41 8.51
CA GLN A 60 -6.24 -1.91 8.72
C GLN A 60 -6.10 -2.58 10.10
N ALA A 61 -6.63 -2.00 11.17
CA ALA A 61 -6.55 -2.59 12.51
C ALA A 61 -7.33 -3.91 12.64
N LYS A 62 -8.52 -4.01 12.03
CA LYS A 62 -9.39 -5.19 12.15
C LYS A 62 -9.05 -6.30 11.16
N HIS A 63 -8.73 -5.93 9.93
CA HIS A 63 -8.58 -6.89 8.83
C HIS A 63 -7.15 -7.00 8.33
N GLY A 64 -6.26 -6.07 8.70
CA GLY A 64 -4.90 -6.02 8.17
C GLY A 64 -4.88 -5.82 6.66
N THR A 65 -5.83 -5.06 6.10
CA THR A 65 -6.08 -4.92 4.66
C THR A 65 -4.80 -4.66 3.85
N LEU A 66 -4.02 -3.64 4.21
CA LEU A 66 -2.77 -3.32 3.51
C LEU A 66 -1.68 -4.34 3.83
N THR A 67 -1.65 -4.88 5.05
CA THR A 67 -0.66 -5.90 5.44
C THR A 67 -0.83 -7.18 4.64
N LYS A 68 -2.07 -7.65 4.47
CA LYS A 68 -2.40 -8.84 3.66
C LYS A 68 -2.13 -8.58 2.19
N ALA A 69 -2.52 -7.41 1.67
CA ALA A 69 -2.26 -7.06 0.28
C ALA A 69 -0.77 -6.98 -0.04
N ALA A 70 0.04 -6.43 0.87
CA ALA A 70 1.49 -6.37 0.73
C ALA A 70 2.13 -7.77 0.80
N GLN A 71 1.67 -8.63 1.72
CA GLN A 71 2.13 -10.02 1.78
C GLN A 71 1.78 -10.80 0.51
N ALA A 72 0.58 -10.60 -0.05
CA ALA A 72 0.19 -11.18 -1.33
C ALA A 72 1.04 -10.66 -2.51
N ALA A 73 1.60 -9.46 -2.40
CA ALA A 73 2.59 -8.92 -3.34
C ALA A 73 4.02 -9.46 -3.10
N GLY A 74 4.21 -10.40 -2.16
CA GLY A 74 5.51 -10.98 -1.81
C GLY A 74 6.36 -10.10 -0.90
N LEU A 75 5.80 -9.02 -0.33
CA LEU A 75 6.52 -8.14 0.56
C LEU A 75 6.54 -8.68 1.99
N GLN A 76 7.71 -8.60 2.63
CA GLN A 76 7.81 -8.85 4.06
C GLN A 76 7.31 -7.64 4.84
N VAL A 77 6.24 -7.81 5.62
CA VAL A 77 5.69 -6.76 6.48
C VAL A 77 6.22 -6.94 7.90
N ARG A 78 6.83 -5.90 8.46
CA ARG A 78 7.23 -5.84 9.87
C ARG A 78 6.23 -4.94 10.60
N GLY A 79 5.52 -5.50 11.58
CA GLY A 79 4.68 -4.71 12.48
C GLY A 79 5.55 -3.89 13.43
N GLY A 80 5.23 -2.61 13.59
CA GLY A 80 5.83 -1.73 14.59
C GLY A 80 5.27 -1.98 15.98
#